data_AF-A0A5C7HRS2-F1
#
_entry.id   AF-A0A5C7HRS2-F1
#
_cell.length_a   1.000
_cell.length_b   1.000
_cell.length_c   1.000
_cell.angle_alpha   90.00
_cell.angle_beta   90.00
_cell.angle_gamma   90.00
#
_symmetry.space_group_name_H-M   'P 1'
#
loop_
_entity.id
_entity.type
_entity.pdbx_description
1 polymer ?
#
loop_
_entity_poly.entity_id
_entity_poly.type
_entity_poly.pdbx_seq_one_letter_code
_entity_poly.pdbx_strand_id
1 'polypeptide(L)'
;MKDDSLSGDAASVDIATNENLKKLAEIGKDLLKEPVSRIDVETGTFKNVEGEGTNEDALTKFAKLLSKERKIRTQHINSSTDDLIL
;
A
#
# COMPACT_ATOMS: atom_id res chain seq x y z
N MET A 1 7.17 -6.33 16.78
CA MET A 1 6.64 -5.34 15.81
C MET A 1 7.37 -4.04 16.06
N LYS A 2 8.20 -3.57 15.14
CA LYS A 2 8.54 -2.15 15.03
C LYS A 2 9.30 -1.89 13.75
N ASP A 3 8.65 -1.15 12.87
CA ASP A 3 9.30 -0.01 12.24
C ASP A 3 9.61 0.98 13.39
N ASP A 4 10.88 1.34 13.57
CA ASP A 4 11.35 2.21 14.66
C ASP A 4 10.70 3.61 14.65
N SER A 5 9.91 3.93 13.61
CA SER A 5 9.15 5.18 13.47
C SER A 5 7.98 5.33 14.47
N LEU A 6 7.28 4.24 14.82
CA LEU A 6 6.12 4.28 15.71
C LEU A 6 6.56 4.25 17.18
N SER A 7 6.81 5.42 17.75
CA SER A 7 7.29 5.60 19.13
C SER A 7 6.47 6.63 19.93
N GLY A 8 6.49 6.50 21.26
CA GLY A 8 5.69 7.32 22.17
C GLY A 8 4.19 7.18 21.87
N ASP A 9 3.47 8.29 21.84
CA ASP A 9 2.03 8.32 21.55
C ASP A 9 1.66 7.71 20.20
N ALA A 10 2.55 7.75 19.21
CA ALA A 10 2.32 7.15 17.90
C ALA A 10 2.32 5.61 17.93
N ALA A 11 2.86 5.01 18.99
CA ALA A 11 2.78 3.56 19.21
C ALA A 11 1.47 3.15 19.90
N SER A 12 0.69 4.10 20.43
CA SER A 12 -0.58 3.82 21.11
C SER A 12 -1.74 3.86 20.13
N VAL A 13 -2.68 2.93 20.30
CA VAL A 13 -3.86 2.80 19.42
C VAL A 13 -5.06 3.62 19.89
N ASP A 14 -5.02 4.17 21.11
CA ASP A 14 -6.11 4.87 21.79
C ASP A 14 -5.87 6.38 21.97
N ILE A 15 -4.71 6.91 21.55
CA ILE A 15 -4.38 8.33 21.66
C ILE A 15 -4.76 9.07 20.37
N ALA A 16 -5.98 9.59 20.31
CA ALA A 16 -6.52 10.30 19.15
C ALA A 16 -6.41 11.84 19.26
N THR A 17 -5.30 12.35 19.81
CA THR A 17 -5.06 13.81 19.84
C THR A 17 -4.75 14.31 18.42
N ASN A 18 -5.09 15.58 18.13
CA ASN A 18 -4.79 16.18 16.82
C ASN A 18 -3.30 16.13 16.48
N GLU A 19 -2.43 16.25 17.49
CA GLU A 19 -0.99 16.16 17.33
C GLU A 19 -0.55 14.75 16.92
N ASN A 20 -1.04 13.72 17.63
CA ASN A 20 -0.69 12.34 17.31
C ASN A 20 -1.20 11.94 15.91
N LEU A 21 -2.40 12.34 15.53
CA LEU A 21 -2.95 12.08 14.19
C LEU A 21 -2.13 12.73 13.07
N LYS A 22 -1.64 13.97 13.27
CA LYS A 22 -0.74 14.62 12.31
C LYS A 22 0.60 13.89 12.20
N LYS A 23 1.18 13.50 13.33
CA LYS A 23 2.43 12.73 13.37
C LYS A 23 2.28 11.38 12.67
N LEU A 24 1.19 10.66 12.88
CA LEU A 24 0.90 9.39 12.19
C LEU A 24 0.76 9.59 10.66
N ALA A 25 0.14 10.69 10.22
CA ALA A 25 0.05 11.02 8.80
C ALA A 25 1.42 11.35 8.19
N GLU A 26 2.32 11.98 8.93
CA GLU A 26 3.71 12.24 8.51
C GLU A 26 4.51 10.94 8.40
N ILE A 27 4.44 10.08 9.42
CA ILE A 27 5.05 8.73 9.39
C ILE A 27 4.59 7.95 8.17
N GLY A 28 3.28 7.96 7.88
CA GLY A 28 2.74 7.29 6.69
C GLY A 28 3.28 7.85 5.37
N LYS A 29 3.52 9.16 5.27
CA LYS A 29 4.12 9.79 4.08
C LYS A 29 5.60 9.45 3.93
N ASP A 30 6.33 9.32 5.03
CA ASP A 30 7.73 8.93 4.97
C ASP A 30 7.88 7.44 4.64
N LEU A 31 6.98 6.59 5.13
CA LEU A 31 6.94 5.17 4.78
C LEU A 31 6.76 4.94 3.27
N LEU A 32 6.13 5.86 2.53
CA LEU A 32 6.04 5.78 1.06
C LEU A 32 7.42 5.86 0.39
N LYS A 33 8.37 6.58 0.98
CA LYS A 33 9.73 6.77 0.44
C LYS A 33 10.67 5.63 0.82
N GLU A 34 10.32 4.85 1.84
CA GLU A 34 11.13 3.71 2.28
C GLU A 34 11.13 2.58 1.24
N PRO A 35 12.21 1.77 1.17
CA PRO A 35 12.27 0.60 0.33
C PRO A 35 11.15 -0.40 0.65
N VAL A 36 10.73 -1.15 -0.36
CA VAL A 36 9.81 -2.28 -0.13
C VAL A 36 10.45 -3.28 0.82
N SER A 37 9.69 -3.70 1.84
CA SER A 37 10.11 -4.73 2.78
C SER A 37 9.13 -5.90 2.81
N ARG A 38 9.65 -7.08 3.15
CA ARG A 38 8.89 -8.32 3.33
C ARG A 38 9.19 -8.93 4.68
N ILE A 39 8.24 -9.67 5.23
CA ILE A 39 8.49 -10.45 6.43
C ILE A 39 9.35 -11.66 6.07
N ASP A 40 10.47 -11.80 6.78
CA ASP A 40 11.20 -13.04 6.84
C ASP A 40 10.38 -14.01 7.70
N VAL A 41 9.95 -15.12 7.10
CA VAL A 41 9.03 -16.07 7.75
C VAL A 41 9.71 -16.83 8.89
N GLU A 42 11.02 -17.02 8.83
CA GLU A 42 11.78 -17.72 9.88
C GLU A 42 12.00 -16.82 11.10
N THR A 43 12.35 -15.55 10.87
CA THR A 43 12.69 -14.61 11.96
C THR A 43 11.52 -13.73 12.39
N GLY A 44 10.45 -13.65 11.59
CA GLY A 44 9.30 -12.76 11.83
C GLY A 44 9.63 -11.27 11.67
N THR A 45 10.80 -10.93 11.09
CA THR A 45 11.26 -9.54 10.96
C THR A 45 11.08 -9.03 9.54
N PHE A 46 10.78 -7.75 9.39
CA PHE A 46 10.77 -7.11 8.08
C PHE A 46 12.19 -6.92 7.54
N LYS A 47 12.41 -7.27 6.28
CA LYS A 47 13.67 -7.07 5.55
C LYS A 47 13.39 -6.39 4.23
N ASN A 48 14.22 -5.39 3.90
CA ASN A 48 14.16 -4.71 2.61
C ASN A 48 14.42 -5.71 1.48
N VAL A 49 13.68 -5.56 0.39
CA VAL A 49 13.85 -6.36 -0.82
C VAL A 49 14.66 -5.55 -1.82
N GLU A 50 15.89 -5.99 -2.07
CA GLU A 50 16.78 -5.30 -2.99
C GLU A 50 16.20 -5.27 -4.41
N GLY A 51 16.27 -4.10 -5.05
CA GLY A 51 15.82 -3.90 -6.43
C GLY A 51 14.31 -3.67 -6.64
N GLU A 52 13.47 -3.73 -5.60
CA GLU A 52 12.02 -3.51 -5.77
C GLU A 52 11.58 -2.04 -5.78
N GLY A 53 12.47 -1.13 -5.38
CA GLY A 53 12.21 0.31 -5.29
C GLY A 53 11.54 0.69 -3.97
N THR A 54 10.83 1.81 -3.95
CA THR A 54 10.12 2.30 -2.76
C THR A 54 8.70 1.75 -2.65
N ASN A 55 8.07 1.91 -1.49
CA ASN A 55 6.65 1.59 -1.31
C ASN A 55 5.75 2.42 -2.25
N GLU A 56 6.09 3.68 -2.52
CA GLU A 56 5.40 4.53 -3.50
C GLU A 56 5.46 3.94 -4.91
N ASP A 57 6.63 3.46 -5.35
CA ASP A 57 6.80 2.81 -6.64
C ASP A 57 5.93 1.55 -6.74
N ALA A 58 5.94 0.72 -5.69
CA ALA A 58 5.17 -0.51 -5.63
C ALA A 58 3.66 -0.23 -5.68
N LEU A 59 3.16 0.74 -4.91
CA LEU A 59 1.76 1.15 -4.92
C LEU A 59 1.35 1.75 -6.27
N THR A 60 2.23 2.51 -6.92
CA THR A 60 1.99 3.06 -8.26
C THR A 60 1.87 1.95 -9.31
N LYS A 61 2.75 0.95 -9.26
CA LYS A 61 2.67 -0.25 -10.12
C LYS A 61 1.36 -1.00 -9.84
N PHE A 62 0.99 -1.18 -8.57
CA PHE A 62 -0.24 -1.87 -8.19
C PHE A 62 -1.50 -1.14 -8.67
N ALA A 63 -1.56 0.19 -8.53
CA ALA A 63 -2.66 1.00 -9.04
C ALA A 63 -2.84 0.87 -10.56
N LYS A 64 -1.73 0.80 -11.33
CA LYS A 64 -1.77 0.55 -12.78
C LYS A 64 -2.36 -0.83 -13.10
N LEU A 65 -1.96 -1.88 -12.36
CA LEU A 65 -2.50 -3.23 -12.51
C LEU A 65 -4.02 -3.26 -12.27
N LEU A 66 -4.47 -2.68 -11.16
CA LEU A 66 -5.89 -2.59 -10.82
C LEU A 66 -6.69 -1.83 -11.89
N SER A 67 -6.15 -0.71 -12.37
CA SER A 67 -6.77 0.09 -13.44
C SER A 67 -6.89 -0.70 -14.75
N LYS A 68 -5.84 -1.45 -15.13
CA LYS A 68 -5.85 -2.31 -16.31
C LYS A 68 -6.90 -3.41 -16.19
N GLU A 69 -6.92 -4.12 -15.06
CA GLU A 69 -7.89 -5.20 -14.82
C GLU A 69 -9.34 -4.69 -14.87
N ARG A 70 -9.62 -3.55 -14.24
CA ARG A 70 -10.95 -2.92 -14.31
C ARG A 70 -11.37 -2.66 -15.75
N LYS A 71 -10.48 -2.09 -16.58
CA LYS A 71 -10.77 -1.83 -18.00
C LYS A 71 -11.07 -3.11 -18.77
N ILE A 72 -10.29 -4.17 -18.55
CA ILE A 72 -10.50 -5.47 -19.20
C ILE A 72 -11.89 -6.02 -18.85
N ARG A 73 -12.28 -5.99 -17.57
CA ARG A 73 -13.61 -6.47 -17.14
C ARG A 73 -14.74 -5.64 -17.73
N THR A 74 -14.61 -4.32 -17.76
CA THR A 74 -15.63 -3.44 -18.37
C THR A 74 -15.76 -3.67 -19.87
N GLN A 75 -14.65 -3.89 -20.59
CA GLN A 75 -14.68 -4.23 -22.02
C GLN A 75 -15.36 -5.58 -22.28
N HIS A 76 -15.10 -6.59 -21.44
CA HIS A 76 -15.77 -7.89 -21.53
C HIS A 76 -17.28 -7.79 -21.29
N ILE A 77 -17.70 -6.96 -20.32
CA ILE A 77 -19.12 -6.71 -20.08
C ILE A 77 -19.76 -6.06 -21.31
N ASN A 78 -19.14 -4.99 -21.83
CA ASN A 78 -19.69 -4.25 -22.95
C ASN A 78 -19.81 -5.11 -24.22
N SER A 79 -18.77 -5.89 -24.54
CA SER A 79 -18.81 -6.83 -25.67
C SER A 79 -19.87 -7.93 -25.49
N SER A 80 -20.05 -8.45 -24.28
CA SER A 80 -21.09 -9.44 -24.00
C SER A 80 -22.51 -8.85 -24.10
N THR A 81 -22.70 -7.56 -23.78
CA THR A 81 -23.99 -6.88 -23.98
C THR A 81 -24.25 -6.54 -25.44
N ASP A 82 -23.22 -6.23 -26.23
CA ASP A 82 -23.37 -6.01 -27.67
C ASP A 82 -23.84 -7.29 -28.38
N ASP A 83 -23.36 -8.47 -27.94
CA ASP A 83 -23.79 -9.79 -28.45
C ASP A 83 -25.23 -10.16 -28.04
N LEU A 84 -25.79 -9.55 -26.98
CA LEU A 84 -27.16 -9.79 -26.49
C LEU A 84 -28.21 -8.86 -27.11
N ILE A 85 -27.80 -7.84 -27.86
CA ILE A 85 -28.69 -6.83 -28.49
C ILE A 85 -28.85 -7.06 -30.02
N LEU A 86 -28.28 -8.16 -30.54
CA LEU A 86 -28.55 -8.72 -31.88
C LEU A 86 -29.62 -9.81 -31.82
#